data_AF-J0W5P7-F1
#
_entry.id   AF-J0W5P7-F1
#
_cell.length_a   1.000
_cell.length_b   1.000
_cell.length_c   1.000
_cell.angle_alpha   90.00
_cell.angle_beta   90.00
_cell.angle_gamma   90.00
#
_symmetry.space_group_name_H-M   'P 1'
#
loop_
_entity.id
_entity.type
_entity.pdbx_description
1 polymer ?
#
loop_
_entity_poly.entity_id
_entity_poly.type
_entity_poly.pdbx_seq_one_letter_code
_entity_poly.pdbx_strand_id
1 'polypeptide(L)'
;MGAGNPEKLAILALLELHLPEHLPLAQRLLEVDENFHSMCQDLAAAIEALTKVDLLPSSIREVRRQEYGSLVEGLVEEIGDAILRSKVVALRRSTDPMP
;
A
#
# COMPACT_ATOMS: atom_id res chain seq x y z
N MET A 1 9.69 -8.36 23.19
CA MET A 1 9.14 -7.00 23.03
C MET A 1 9.22 -6.66 21.57
N GLY A 2 8.10 -6.79 20.84
CA GLY A 2 8.06 -6.43 19.43
C GLY A 2 8.16 -4.92 19.32
N ALA A 3 9.34 -4.42 18.96
CA ALA A 3 9.41 -3.10 18.36
C ALA A 3 8.60 -3.23 17.08
N GLY A 4 7.37 -2.70 17.06
CA GLY A 4 6.64 -2.53 15.82
C GLY A 4 7.58 -1.81 14.87
N ASN A 5 7.94 -2.44 13.76
CA ASN A 5 8.84 -1.84 12.79
C ASN A 5 8.23 -0.47 12.44
N PRO A 6 8.97 0.65 12.62
CA PRO A 6 8.42 1.99 12.39
C PRO A 6 7.92 2.14 10.96
N GLU A 7 8.54 1.42 10.02
CA GLU A 7 8.08 1.23 8.64
C GLU A 7 6.69 0.57 8.56
N LYS A 8 6.46 -0.53 9.28
CA LYS A 8 5.15 -1.21 9.32
C LYS A 8 4.07 -0.28 9.89
N LEU A 9 4.38 0.51 10.91
CA LEU A 9 3.45 1.50 11.46
C LEU A 9 3.14 2.62 10.45
N ALA A 10 4.14 3.10 9.72
CA ALA A 10 3.94 4.07 8.65
C ALA A 10 3.06 3.50 7.53
N ILE A 11 3.32 2.27 7.09
CA ILE A 11 2.49 1.56 6.11
C ILE A 11 1.04 1.44 6.59
N LEU A 12 0.81 1.07 7.85
CA LEU A 12 -0.55 0.98 8.39
C LEU A 12 -1.27 2.32 8.40
N ALA A 13 -0.59 3.40 8.76
CA ALA A 13 -1.16 4.75 8.70
C ALA A 13 -1.50 5.16 7.26
N LEU A 14 -0.68 4.78 6.27
CA LEU A 14 -0.96 5.03 4.85
C LEU A 14 -2.17 4.23 4.36
N LEU A 15 -2.25 2.94 4.73
CA LEU A 15 -3.39 2.09 4.40
C LEU A 15 -4.68 2.60 5.05
N GLU A 16 -4.61 3.11 6.28
CA GLU A 16 -5.75 3.71 6.97
C GLU A 16 -6.21 5.00 6.28
N LEU A 17 -5.26 5.82 5.81
CA LEU A 17 -5.55 7.07 5.11
C LEU A 17 -6.16 6.84 3.71
N HIS A 18 -5.61 5.91 2.94
CA HIS A 18 -5.96 5.71 1.53
C HIS A 18 -6.98 4.60 1.28
N LEU A 19 -7.02 3.58 2.15
CA LEU A 19 -7.81 2.37 1.97
C LEU A 19 -8.51 1.95 3.29
N PRO A 20 -9.23 2.85 3.98
CA PRO A 20 -9.81 2.55 5.30
C PRO A 20 -10.78 1.37 5.27
N GLU A 21 -11.52 1.20 4.18
CA GLU A 21 -12.49 0.11 3.99
C GLU A 21 -11.83 -1.28 3.92
N HIS A 22 -10.54 -1.32 3.60
CA HIS A 22 -9.77 -2.55 3.42
C HIS A 22 -8.74 -2.78 4.52
N LEU A 23 -8.61 -1.86 5.48
CA LEU A 23 -7.61 -1.87 6.53
C LEU A 23 -7.50 -3.21 7.30
N PRO A 24 -8.59 -3.88 7.72
CA PRO A 24 -8.49 -5.16 8.43
C PRO A 24 -7.88 -6.27 7.59
N LEU A 25 -8.17 -6.28 6.28
CA LEU A 25 -7.64 -7.29 5.36
C LEU A 25 -6.21 -6.96 4.94
N ALA A 26 -5.92 -5.68 4.71
CA ALA A 26 -4.58 -5.18 4.43
C ALA A 26 -3.62 -5.46 5.60
N GLN A 27 -4.03 -5.25 6.86
CA GLN A 27 -3.26 -5.62 8.05
C GLN A 27 -2.87 -7.10 8.03
N ARG A 28 -3.83 -7.98 7.70
CA ARG A 28 -3.57 -9.41 7.63
C ARG A 28 -2.62 -9.77 6.49
N LEU A 29 -2.80 -9.19 5.30
CA LEU A 29 -1.92 -9.40 4.16
C LEU A 29 -0.50 -8.90 4.43
N LEU A 30 -0.35 -7.80 5.14
CA LEU A 30 0.94 -7.26 5.54
C LEU A 30 1.76 -8.23 6.42
N GLU A 31 1.11 -9.20 7.07
CA GLU A 31 1.77 -10.21 7.90
C GLU A 31 2.04 -11.53 7.19
N VAL A 32 1.27 -11.85 6.14
CA VAL A 32 1.31 -13.18 5.50
C VAL A 32 1.75 -13.16 4.04
N ASP A 33 1.77 -11.99 3.41
CA ASP A 33 2.08 -11.82 1.99
C ASP A 33 3.24 -10.83 1.83
N GLU A 34 4.43 -11.36 1.55
CA GLU A 34 5.64 -10.56 1.33
C GLU A 34 5.55 -9.67 0.08
N ASN A 35 4.80 -10.11 -0.94
CA ASN A 35 4.60 -9.31 -2.15
C ASN A 35 3.74 -8.08 -1.82
N PHE A 36 2.66 -8.27 -1.06
CA PHE A 36 1.84 -7.18 -0.56
C PHE A 36 2.64 -6.24 0.35
N HIS A 37 3.50 -6.78 1.21
CA HIS A 37 4.41 -5.98 2.04
C HIS A 37 5.34 -5.11 1.18
N SER A 38 5.99 -5.68 0.15
CA SER A 38 6.85 -4.92 -0.77
C SER A 38 6.09 -3.79 -1.47
N MET A 39 4.87 -4.05 -1.98
CA MET A 39 4.05 -3.01 -2.62
C MET A 39 3.72 -1.86 -1.65
N CYS A 40 3.44 -2.18 -0.39
CA CYS A 40 3.20 -1.16 0.63
C CYS A 40 4.47 -0.36 0.97
N GLN A 41 5.64 -0.99 0.94
CA GLN A 41 6.93 -0.31 1.10
C GLN A 41 7.19 0.66 -0.06
N ASP A 42 6.87 0.25 -1.30
CA ASP A 42 6.99 1.10 -2.48
C ASP A 42 6.06 2.34 -2.38
N LEU A 43 4.83 2.15 -1.90
CA LEU A 43 3.91 3.26 -1.64
C LEU A 43 4.48 4.23 -0.60
N ALA A 44 5.02 3.71 0.51
CA ALA A 44 5.63 4.54 1.54
C ALA A 44 6.82 5.35 1.00
N ALA A 45 7.66 4.73 0.19
CA ALA A 45 8.80 5.39 -0.46
C ALA A 45 8.34 6.48 -1.45
N ALA A 46 7.28 6.22 -2.23
CA ALA A 46 6.72 7.19 -3.18
C ALA A 46 6.14 8.42 -2.46
N ILE A 47 5.41 8.22 -1.36
CA ILE A 47 4.85 9.32 -0.56
C ILE A 47 5.95 10.12 0.15
N GLU A 48 6.99 9.45 0.65
CA GLU A 48 8.15 10.11 1.22
C GLU A 48 8.88 10.96 0.16
N ALA A 49 9.06 10.43 -1.04
CA ALA A 49 9.62 11.15 -2.17
C ALA A 49 8.77 12.38 -2.53
N LEU A 50 7.44 12.23 -2.58
CA LEU A 50 6.50 13.33 -2.83
C LEU A 50 6.59 14.43 -1.75
N THR A 51 6.77 14.05 -0.48
CA THR A 51 6.97 15.02 0.61
C THR A 51 8.29 15.80 0.42
N LYS A 52 9.33 15.13 -0.07
CA LYS A 52 10.63 15.74 -0.39
C LYS A 52 10.56 16.62 -1.66
N VAL A 53 9.58 16.42 -2.55
CA VAL A 53 9.39 17.28 -3.74
C VAL A 53 9.14 18.73 -3.36
N ASP A 54 8.45 18.99 -2.24
CA ASP A 54 8.21 20.37 -1.79
C ASP A 54 9.50 21.10 -1.34
N LEU A 55 10.61 20.38 -1.21
CA LEU A 55 11.94 20.95 -0.98
C LEU A 55 12.70 21.25 -2.29
N LEU A 56 12.20 20.79 -3.43
CA LEU A 56 12.85 20.99 -4.73
C LEU A 56 12.59 22.40 -5.30
N PRO A 57 13.48 22.90 -6.19
CA PRO A 57 13.27 24.15 -6.91
C PRO A 57 11.94 24.15 -7.67
N SER A 58 11.24 25.29 -7.67
CA SER A 58 9.93 25.45 -8.32
C SER A 58 9.90 25.00 -9.77
N SER A 59 11.00 25.19 -10.52
CA SER A 59 11.13 24.77 -11.92
C SER A 59 10.98 23.27 -12.18
N ILE A 60 11.21 22.42 -11.17
CA ILE A 60 11.04 20.96 -11.28
C ILE A 60 9.99 20.41 -10.32
N ARG A 61 9.58 21.22 -9.33
CA ARG A 61 8.64 20.83 -8.28
C ARG A 61 7.31 20.36 -8.86
N GLU A 62 6.74 21.12 -9.79
CA GLU A 62 5.41 20.82 -10.33
C GLU A 62 5.42 19.52 -11.16
N VAL A 63 6.44 19.35 -12.00
CA VAL A 63 6.65 18.12 -12.79
C VAL A 63 6.83 16.91 -11.89
N ARG A 64 7.70 17.00 -10.87
CA ARG A 64 7.92 15.89 -9.94
C ARG A 64 6.70 15.63 -9.07
N ARG A 65 5.97 16.65 -8.64
CA ARG A 65 4.74 16.49 -7.83
C ARG A 65 3.69 15.71 -8.62
N GLN A 66 3.55 16.01 -9.91
CA GLN A 66 2.66 15.27 -10.79
C GLN A 66 3.12 13.82 -10.97
N GLU A 67 4.40 13.61 -11.29
CA GLU A 67 4.98 12.27 -11.50
C GLU A 67 4.83 11.35 -10.27
N TYR A 68 5.25 11.84 -9.10
CA TYR A 68 5.11 11.09 -7.85
C TYR A 68 3.65 10.98 -7.40
N GLY A 69 2.82 12.00 -7.66
CA GLY A 69 1.38 11.93 -7.39
C GLY A 69 0.72 10.80 -8.16
N SER A 70 0.96 10.71 -9.47
CA SER A 70 0.42 9.62 -10.28
C SER A 70 1.00 8.25 -9.91
N LEU A 71 2.25 8.18 -9.45
CA LEU A 71 2.83 6.94 -8.91
C LEU A 71 2.10 6.49 -7.64
N VAL A 72 1.84 7.41 -6.71
CA VAL A 72 1.09 7.13 -5.48
C VAL A 72 -0.32 6.66 -5.79
N GLU A 73 -1.02 7.34 -6.72
CA GLU A 73 -2.36 6.93 -7.15
C GLU A 73 -2.36 5.50 -7.72
N GLY A 74 -1.44 5.19 -8.63
CA GLY A 74 -1.33 3.84 -9.21
C GLY A 74 -1.03 2.76 -8.17
N LEU A 75 -0.13 3.03 -7.22
CA LEU A 75 0.19 2.10 -6.14
C LEU A 75 -1.00 1.87 -5.20
N VAL A 76 -1.78 2.91 -4.87
CA VAL A 76 -3.00 2.77 -4.06
C VAL A 76 -4.03 1.90 -4.77
N GLU A 77 -4.22 2.09 -6.08
CA GLU A 77 -5.11 1.25 -6.88
C GLU A 77 -4.64 -0.21 -6.94
N GLU A 78 -3.36 -0.46 -7.18
CA GLU A 78 -2.79 -1.82 -7.22
C GLU A 78 -2.90 -2.54 -5.87
N ILE A 79 -2.62 -1.84 -4.77
CA ILE A 79 -2.77 -2.38 -3.40
C ILE A 79 -4.24 -2.71 -3.12
N GLY A 80 -5.17 -1.84 -3.53
CA GLY A 80 -6.61 -2.09 -3.46
C GLY A 80 -7.03 -3.34 -4.24
N ASP A 81 -6.56 -3.49 -5.47
CA ASP A 81 -6.86 -4.65 -6.31
C ASP A 81 -6.26 -5.95 -5.73
N ALA A 82 -5.02 -5.89 -5.20
CA ALA A 82 -4.38 -7.02 -4.54
C ALA A 82 -5.16 -7.52 -3.31
N ILE A 83 -5.72 -6.60 -2.53
CA ILE A 83 -6.63 -6.89 -1.40
C ILE A 83 -7.90 -7.59 -1.91
N LEU A 84 -8.53 -7.06 -2.96
CA LEU A 84 -9.75 -7.63 -3.53
C LEU A 84 -9.51 -9.02 -4.10
N ARG A 85 -8.41 -9.24 -4.81
CA ARG A 85 -8.00 -10.56 -5.31
C ARG A 85 -7.76 -11.56 -4.19
N SER A 86 -7.08 -11.13 -3.13
CA SER A 86 -6.84 -11.97 -1.95
C SER A 86 -8.14 -12.40 -1.27
N LYS A 87 -9.13 -11.49 -1.18
CA LYS A 87 -10.48 -11.80 -0.69
C LYS A 87 -11.18 -12.86 -1.56
N VAL A 88 -11.02 -12.79 -2.89
CA VAL A 88 -11.59 -13.76 -3.83
C VAL A 88 -10.94 -15.15 -3.68
N VAL A 89 -9.61 -15.22 -3.54
CA VAL A 89 -8.90 -16.50 -3.33
C VAL A 89 -9.31 -17.14 -2.00
N ALA A 90 -9.45 -16.36 -0.93
CA ALA A 90 -9.94 -16.85 0.36
C ALA A 90 -11.37 -17.42 0.27
N LEU A 91 -12.26 -16.79 -0.50
CA LEU A 91 -13.62 -17.29 -0.72
C LEU A 91 -13.64 -18.60 -1.53
N ARG A 92 -12.80 -18.71 -2.55
CA ARG A 92 -12.72 -19.89 -3.43
C ARG A 92 -12.20 -21.13 -2.70
N ARG A 93 -11.25 -20.98 -1.78
CA ARG A 93 -10.71 -22.10 -0.98
C ARG A 93 -11.76 -22.72 -0.04
N SER A 94 -12.81 -21.97 0.33
CA SER A 94 -13.93 -22.49 1.13
C SER A 94 -14.99 -23.24 0.31
N THR A 95 -14.86 -23.30 -1.02
CA THR A 95 -15.87 -23.88 -1.91
C THR A 95 -15.34 -25.10 -2.69
N ASP A 96 -14.50 -25.92 -2.06
CA ASP A 96 -14.21 -27.28 -2.53
C ASP A 96 -14.97 -28.29 -1.64
N PRO A 97 -16.21 -28.67 -2.00
CA PRO A 97 -16.78 -29.91 -1.51
C PRO A 97 -16.05 -31.06 -2.23
N MET A 98 -15.18 -31.71 -1.47
CA MET A 98 -14.48 -32.94 -1.83
C MET A 98 -15.45 -34.00 -2.40
N PRO A 99 -15.16 -34.65 -3.54
CA PRO A 99 -15.83 -35.90 -3.93
C PRO A 99 -15.32 -37.11 -3.14
#